data_AF-A0A060BNJ6-F1
#
_entry.id   AF-A0A060BNJ6-F1
#
_cell.length_a   1.000
_cell.length_b   1.000
_cell.length_c   1.000
_cell.angle_alpha   90.00
_cell.angle_beta   90.00
_cell.angle_gamma   90.00
#
_symmetry.space_group_name_H-M   'P 1'
#
loop_
_entity.id
_entity.type
_entity.pdbx_description
1 polymer ?
#
loop_
_entity_poly.entity_id
_entity_poly.type
_entity_poly.pdbx_seq_one_letter_code
_entity_poly.pdbx_strand_id
1 'polypeptide(L)'
;FEIAFASAAIGRQTVDLKITEQSFRDELAAARTFGFVHEVEALRRMGLCRGGSMENAVVLDGDAILNPEGLRFADEFVRHKALDAIGDLFVLGAPMIGRCELRYSGHALNNLLVRALMAKPEAWRLRTLTPELAEAV
;
A
#
# COMPACT_ATOMS: atom_id res chain seq x y z
N PHE A 1 -2.98 -1.12 8.49
CA PHE A 1 -1.65 -1.60 8.09
C PHE A 1 -0.63 -1.12 9.12
N GLU A 2 0.33 -1.95 9.52
CA GLU A 2 1.45 -1.59 10.40
C GLU A 2 2.79 -1.85 9.71
N ILE A 3 3.73 -0.92 9.83
CA ILE A 3 5.13 -1.06 9.42
C ILE A 3 6.07 -0.79 10.59
N ALA A 4 7.25 -1.40 10.55
CA ALA A 4 8.37 -1.07 11.42
C ALA A 4 9.66 -1.13 10.58
N PHE A 5 10.36 0.00 10.49
CA PHE A 5 11.65 0.13 9.84
C PHE A 5 12.69 0.60 10.86
N ALA A 6 13.95 0.21 10.66
CA ALA A 6 15.06 0.58 11.56
C ALA A 6 15.44 2.07 11.45
N SER A 7 15.21 2.69 10.28
CA SER A 7 15.40 4.12 10.08
C SER A 7 14.42 4.92 10.94
N ALA A 8 14.91 5.93 11.66
CA ALA A 8 14.12 6.84 12.47
C ALA A 8 13.19 7.75 11.63
N ALA A 9 13.53 7.99 10.35
CA ALA A 9 12.68 8.75 9.42
C ALA A 9 11.34 8.06 9.12
N ILE A 10 11.30 6.73 9.24
CA ILE A 10 10.09 5.92 9.04
C ILE A 10 9.58 5.41 10.40
N GLY A 11 10.45 4.73 11.15
CA GLY A 11 10.14 4.17 12.47
C GLY A 11 9.04 3.10 12.43
N ARG A 12 8.23 3.05 13.51
CA ARG A 12 7.01 2.23 13.56
C ARG A 12 5.79 3.11 13.28
N GLN A 13 5.01 2.76 12.26
CA GLN A 13 3.83 3.51 11.85
C GLN A 13 2.63 2.57 11.69
N THR A 14 1.43 3.08 11.97
CA THR A 14 0.17 2.35 11.82
C THR A 14 -0.86 3.26 11.19
N VAL A 15 -1.59 2.74 10.20
CA VAL A 15 -2.73 3.40 9.56
C VAL A 15 -3.95 2.48 9.62
N ASP A 16 -5.10 3.01 10.04
CA ASP A 16 -6.38 2.30 10.04
C ASP A 16 -7.41 3.19 9.34
N LEU A 17 -7.93 2.72 8.21
CA LEU A 17 -8.79 3.50 7.31
C LEU A 17 -9.93 2.62 6.81
N LYS A 18 -11.16 3.15 6.87
CA LYS A 18 -12.29 2.60 6.12
C LYS A 18 -12.12 3.00 4.65
N ILE A 19 -11.85 2.03 3.78
CA ILE A 19 -11.64 2.31 2.35
C ILE A 19 -12.98 2.58 1.65
N THR A 20 -13.10 3.78 1.08
CA THR A 20 -14.13 4.22 0.13
C THR A 20 -13.44 4.84 -1.09
N GLU A 21 -14.18 5.18 -2.15
CA GLU A 21 -13.58 5.91 -3.29
C GLU A 21 -12.95 7.25 -2.82
N GLN A 22 -13.69 8.01 -2.01
CA GLN A 22 -13.22 9.31 -1.49
C GLN A 22 -11.99 9.14 -0.61
N SER A 23 -12.00 8.21 0.35
CA SER A 23 -10.85 8.02 1.23
C SER A 23 -9.64 7.46 0.47
N PHE A 24 -9.85 6.63 -0.55
CA PHE A 24 -8.77 6.16 -1.41
C PHE A 24 -8.13 7.34 -2.16
N ARG A 25 -8.95 8.20 -2.78
CA ARG A 25 -8.51 9.38 -3.52
C ARG A 25 -7.72 10.36 -2.65
N ASP A 26 -8.24 10.69 -1.47
CA ASP A 26 -7.70 11.76 -0.63
C ASP A 26 -6.56 11.29 0.29
N GLU A 27 -6.66 10.07 0.84
CA GLU A 27 -5.76 9.59 1.90
C GLU A 27 -4.64 8.66 1.38
N LEU A 28 -4.82 8.00 0.22
CA LEU A 28 -3.90 6.94 -0.23
C LEU A 28 -3.32 7.14 -1.62
N ALA A 29 -4.12 7.60 -2.60
CA ALA A 29 -3.74 7.58 -4.02
C ALA A 29 -2.49 8.44 -4.34
N ALA A 30 -2.20 9.46 -3.54
CA ALA A 30 -1.02 10.31 -3.73
C ALA A 30 0.25 9.80 -3.01
N ALA A 31 0.19 8.73 -2.21
CA ALA A 31 1.33 8.23 -1.42
C ALA A 31 2.34 7.49 -2.30
N ARG A 32 3.53 8.09 -2.46
CA ARG A 32 4.59 7.59 -3.35
C ARG A 32 5.28 6.35 -2.81
N THR A 33 5.85 5.58 -3.73
CA THR A 33 6.80 4.53 -3.37
C THR A 33 8.08 5.11 -2.79
N PHE A 34 8.85 4.30 -2.08
CA PHE A 34 10.04 4.75 -1.38
C PHE A 34 11.14 3.68 -1.38
N GLY A 35 12.38 4.10 -1.18
CA GLY A 35 13.53 3.20 -1.04
C GLY A 35 14.79 3.92 -0.59
N PHE A 36 15.75 3.17 -0.05
CA PHE A 36 17.02 3.73 0.39
C PHE A 36 18.03 3.83 -0.78
N VAL A 37 18.89 4.87 -0.78
CA VAL A 37 19.91 5.10 -1.82
C VAL A 37 20.74 3.83 -2.09
N HIS A 38 21.26 3.19 -1.05
CA HIS A 38 22.10 2.00 -1.17
C HIS A 38 21.35 0.79 -1.78
N GLU A 39 20.04 0.66 -1.56
CA GLU A 39 19.20 -0.37 -2.19
C GLU A 39 18.98 -0.05 -3.67
N VAL A 40 18.65 1.21 -3.99
CA VAL A 40 18.45 1.66 -5.38
C VAL A 40 19.72 1.50 -6.20
N GLU A 41 20.90 1.78 -5.63
CA GLU A 41 22.20 1.54 -6.27
C GLU A 41 22.52 0.05 -6.45
N ALA A 42 22.17 -0.80 -5.48
CA ALA A 42 22.29 -2.25 -5.63
C ALA A 42 21.39 -2.78 -6.76
N LEU A 43 20.12 -2.35 -6.79
CA LEU A 43 19.15 -2.71 -7.82
C LEU A 43 19.59 -2.22 -9.21
N ARG A 44 20.10 -1.00 -9.33
CA ARG A 44 20.66 -0.46 -10.58
C ARG A 44 21.86 -1.26 -11.09
N ARG A 45 22.75 -1.74 -10.20
CA ARG A 45 23.85 -2.65 -10.58
C ARG A 45 23.35 -4.00 -11.10
N MET A 46 22.16 -4.44 -10.70
CA MET A 46 21.46 -5.62 -11.23
C MET A 46 20.64 -5.34 -12.51
N GLY A 47 20.67 -4.11 -13.04
CA GLY A 47 19.87 -3.69 -14.19
C GLY A 47 18.39 -3.40 -13.87
N LEU A 48 18.01 -3.38 -12.60
CA LEU A 48 16.67 -3.05 -12.09
C LEU A 48 16.57 -1.55 -11.77
N CYS A 49 15.36 -1.05 -11.46
CA CYS A 49 15.11 0.34 -11.02
C CYS A 49 15.72 1.45 -11.92
N ARG A 50 15.89 1.17 -13.21
CA ARG A 50 16.58 2.05 -14.18
C ARG A 50 15.92 3.42 -14.37
N GLY A 51 14.62 3.54 -14.10
CA GLY A 51 13.86 4.80 -14.15
C GLY A 51 13.58 5.45 -12.79
N GLY A 52 14.07 4.90 -11.68
CA GLY A 52 13.82 5.46 -10.34
C GLY A 52 14.51 6.82 -10.16
N SER A 53 13.77 7.82 -9.72
CA SER A 53 14.24 9.19 -9.43
C SER A 53 13.44 9.80 -8.27
N MET A 54 13.88 10.93 -7.72
CA MET A 54 13.13 11.66 -6.68
C MET A 54 11.78 12.19 -7.18
N GLU A 55 11.58 12.29 -8.51
CA GLU A 55 10.31 12.71 -9.12
C GLU A 55 9.22 11.62 -9.00
N ASN A 56 9.62 10.34 -8.87
CA ASN A 56 8.71 9.20 -8.84
C ASN A 56 8.78 8.34 -7.57
N ALA A 57 9.75 8.58 -6.68
CA ALA A 57 9.87 7.92 -5.39
C ALA A 57 10.35 8.89 -4.28
N VAL A 58 10.02 8.58 -3.04
CA VAL A 58 10.68 9.15 -1.86
C VAL A 58 12.00 8.42 -1.65
N VAL A 59 13.12 9.15 -1.70
CA VAL A 59 14.46 8.58 -1.58
C VAL A 59 15.02 8.90 -0.19
N LEU A 60 15.49 7.89 0.52
CA LEU A 60 16.10 8.02 1.84
C LEU A 60 17.59 7.71 1.82
N ASP A 61 18.39 8.49 2.55
CA ASP A 61 19.79 8.15 2.88
C ASP A 61 19.96 8.14 4.41
N GLY A 62 20.10 6.94 4.97
CA GLY A 62 19.97 6.74 6.42
C GLY A 62 18.62 7.24 6.93
N ASP A 63 18.65 8.30 7.74
CA ASP A 63 17.46 8.97 8.30
C ASP A 63 17.15 10.32 7.62
N ALA A 64 17.83 10.66 6.52
CA ALA A 64 17.54 11.85 5.72
C ALA A 64 16.59 11.50 4.56
N ILE A 65 15.52 12.29 4.41
CA ILE A 65 14.69 12.29 3.21
C ILE A 65 15.31 13.27 2.21
N LEU A 66 15.65 12.80 1.01
CA LEU A 66 16.40 13.61 0.02
C LEU A 66 15.51 14.49 -0.87
N ASN A 67 14.21 14.18 -0.93
CA ASN A 67 13.20 14.94 -1.66
C ASN A 67 13.10 16.39 -1.14
N PRO A 68 13.44 17.43 -1.94
CA PRO A 68 13.42 18.82 -1.49
C PRO A 68 12.04 19.32 -1.06
N GLU A 69 10.98 18.75 -1.63
CA GLU A 69 9.58 19.00 -1.30
C GLU A 69 9.09 18.20 -0.07
N GLY A 70 9.91 17.29 0.46
CA GLY A 70 9.59 16.43 1.59
C GLY A 70 8.53 15.38 1.27
N LEU A 71 7.69 15.08 2.28
CA LEU A 71 6.60 14.11 2.16
C LEU A 71 5.27 14.80 1.83
N ARG A 72 4.41 14.09 1.10
CA ARG A 72 3.01 14.50 0.83
C ARG A 72 2.10 14.29 2.03
N PHE A 73 2.45 13.32 2.89
CA PHE A 73 1.77 12.98 4.13
C PHE A 73 2.81 12.73 5.22
N ALA A 74 2.53 13.07 6.48
CA ALA A 74 3.45 12.79 7.59
C ALA A 74 3.77 11.28 7.75
N ASP A 75 2.83 10.44 7.32
CA ASP A 75 2.85 8.97 7.35
C ASP A 75 2.80 8.37 5.93
N GLU A 76 3.41 9.04 4.93
CA GLU A 76 3.39 8.63 3.51
C GLU A 76 3.87 7.18 3.30
N PHE A 77 4.83 6.71 4.10
CA PHE A 77 5.39 5.35 4.00
C PHE A 77 4.36 4.25 4.31
N VAL A 78 3.62 4.35 5.43
CA VAL A 78 2.60 3.36 5.79
C VAL A 78 1.36 3.46 4.90
N ARG A 79 1.03 4.68 4.43
CA ARG A 79 -0.01 4.90 3.42
C ARG A 79 0.34 4.22 2.10
N HIS A 80 1.59 4.31 1.65
CA HIS A 80 2.04 3.59 0.45
C HIS A 80 1.95 2.07 0.63
N LYS A 81 2.35 1.50 1.79
CA LYS A 81 2.19 0.06 2.04
C LYS A 81 0.71 -0.37 2.13
N ALA A 82 -0.19 0.51 2.57
CA ALA A 82 -1.63 0.27 2.49
C ALA A 82 -2.17 0.35 1.04
N LEU A 83 -1.67 1.28 0.23
CA LEU A 83 -1.97 1.40 -1.20
C LEU A 83 -1.54 0.13 -1.97
N ASP A 84 -0.31 -0.34 -1.74
CA ASP A 84 0.21 -1.61 -2.28
C ASP A 84 -0.73 -2.78 -1.96
N ALA A 85 -1.14 -2.88 -0.69
CA ALA A 85 -2.01 -3.96 -0.23
C ALA A 85 -3.40 -3.93 -0.88
N ILE A 86 -3.96 -2.75 -1.16
CA ILE A 86 -5.22 -2.63 -1.91
C ILE A 86 -5.03 -3.20 -3.32
N GLY A 87 -3.94 -2.87 -4.00
CA GLY A 87 -3.59 -3.41 -5.31
C GLY A 87 -3.39 -4.94 -5.29
N ASP A 88 -2.60 -5.45 -4.35
CA ASP A 88 -2.32 -6.89 -4.19
C ASP A 88 -3.60 -7.70 -3.91
N LEU A 89 -4.52 -7.16 -3.09
CA LEU A 89 -5.80 -7.81 -2.78
C LEU A 89 -6.79 -7.74 -3.95
N PHE A 90 -6.72 -6.71 -4.79
CA PHE A 90 -7.60 -6.57 -5.96
C PHE A 90 -7.35 -7.65 -7.03
N VAL A 91 -6.24 -8.39 -6.95
CA VAL A 91 -5.99 -9.62 -7.72
C VAL A 91 -7.08 -10.70 -7.51
N LEU A 92 -7.88 -10.61 -6.43
CA LEU A 92 -9.10 -11.41 -6.25
C LEU A 92 -10.18 -11.16 -7.32
N GLY A 93 -10.06 -10.10 -8.12
CA GLY A 93 -10.96 -9.79 -9.25
C GLY A 93 -12.27 -9.09 -8.87
N ALA A 94 -12.48 -8.77 -7.59
CA ALA A 94 -13.63 -8.02 -7.10
C ALA A 94 -13.28 -7.21 -5.83
N PRO A 95 -13.98 -6.10 -5.53
CA PRO A 95 -13.85 -5.40 -4.27
C PRO A 95 -14.17 -6.31 -3.07
N MET A 96 -13.31 -6.29 -2.05
CA MET A 96 -13.51 -7.05 -0.82
C MET A 96 -14.32 -6.24 0.21
N ILE A 97 -15.43 -6.80 0.69
CA ILE A 97 -16.18 -6.28 1.84
C ILE A 97 -15.73 -7.04 3.08
N GLY A 98 -14.86 -6.43 3.89
CA GLY A 98 -14.30 -7.04 5.10
C GLY A 98 -13.26 -6.13 5.76
N ARG A 99 -12.60 -6.63 6.80
CA ARG A 99 -11.45 -5.97 7.43
C ARG A 99 -10.18 -6.74 7.12
N CYS A 100 -9.14 -6.03 6.70
CA CYS A 100 -7.82 -6.60 6.44
C CYS A 100 -6.79 -6.00 7.41
N GLU A 101 -6.18 -6.84 8.23
CA GLU A 101 -5.11 -6.44 9.15
C GLU A 101 -3.78 -7.02 8.69
N LEU A 102 -2.87 -6.12 8.30
CA LEU A 102 -1.55 -6.47 7.77
C LEU A 102 -0.49 -5.79 8.65
N ARG A 103 0.48 -6.58 9.12
CA ARG A 103 1.61 -6.13 9.93
C ARG A 103 2.90 -6.57 9.27
N TYR A 104 3.78 -5.62 8.97
CA TYR A 104 5.08 -5.85 8.32
C TYR A 104 4.96 -6.61 6.97
N SER A 105 3.81 -6.49 6.31
CA SER A 105 3.51 -7.24 5.09
C SER A 105 4.15 -6.61 3.85
N GLY A 106 4.25 -7.41 2.80
CA GLY A 106 4.62 -6.99 1.44
C GLY A 106 3.99 -7.91 0.42
N HIS A 107 4.21 -7.65 -0.86
CA HIS A 107 3.53 -8.32 -1.99
C HIS A 107 3.53 -9.86 -1.88
N ALA A 108 4.63 -10.47 -1.44
CA ALA A 108 4.71 -11.92 -1.24
C ALA A 108 3.71 -12.45 -0.20
N LEU A 109 3.61 -11.81 0.98
CA LEU A 109 2.68 -12.22 2.04
C LEU A 109 1.23 -11.86 1.69
N ASN A 110 1.00 -10.73 1.03
CA ASN A 110 -0.31 -10.36 0.49
C ASN A 110 -0.78 -11.40 -0.56
N ASN A 111 0.10 -11.87 -1.44
CA ASN A 111 -0.21 -12.92 -2.41
C ASN A 111 -0.49 -14.28 -1.74
N LEU A 112 0.24 -14.63 -0.67
CA LEU A 112 -0.06 -15.83 0.13
C LEU A 112 -1.44 -15.75 0.78
N LEU A 113 -1.85 -14.58 1.30
CA LEU A 113 -3.19 -14.34 1.82
C LEU A 113 -4.27 -14.52 0.73
N VAL A 114 -4.08 -13.93 -0.46
CA VAL A 114 -4.98 -14.11 -1.61
C VAL A 114 -5.12 -15.59 -1.98
N ARG A 115 -4.01 -16.33 -2.08
CA ARG A 115 -4.03 -17.79 -2.36
C ARG A 115 -4.75 -18.57 -1.26
N ALA A 116 -4.53 -18.24 0.01
CA ALA A 116 -5.16 -18.91 1.14
C ALA A 116 -6.68 -18.68 1.19
N LEU A 117 -7.15 -17.48 0.81
CA LEU A 117 -8.57 -17.18 0.69
C LEU A 117 -9.21 -17.94 -0.48
N MET A 118 -8.56 -17.94 -1.65
CA MET A 118 -9.03 -18.68 -2.83
C MET A 118 -9.07 -20.20 -2.60
N ALA A 119 -8.18 -20.74 -1.78
CA ALA A 119 -8.17 -22.15 -1.39
C ALA A 119 -9.26 -22.53 -0.37
N LYS A 120 -10.03 -21.56 0.14
CA LYS A 120 -11.11 -21.75 1.14
C LYS A 120 -12.41 -21.08 0.70
N PRO A 121 -13.15 -21.66 -0.29
CA PRO A 121 -14.41 -21.09 -0.78
C PRO A 121 -15.50 -20.90 0.28
N GLU A 122 -15.41 -21.62 1.41
CA GLU A 122 -16.30 -21.49 2.56
C GLU A 122 -16.05 -20.23 3.41
N ALA A 123 -14.86 -19.63 3.29
CA ALA A 123 -14.46 -18.45 4.06
C ALA A 123 -14.94 -17.12 3.46
N TRP A 124 -15.53 -17.15 2.26
CA TRP A 124 -16.02 -15.96 1.55
C TRP A 124 -17.26 -16.29 0.70
N ARG A 125 -17.88 -15.27 0.12
CA ARG A 125 -19.00 -15.44 -0.82
C ARG A 125 -19.07 -14.23 -1.74
N LEU A 126 -19.33 -14.46 -3.04
CA LEU A 126 -19.70 -13.35 -3.93
C LEU A 126 -21.07 -12.79 -3.55
N ARG A 127 -21.21 -11.47 -3.61
CA ARG A 127 -22.49 -10.77 -3.51
C ARG A 127 -22.52 -9.62 -4.49
N THR A 128 -23.46 -9.69 -5.42
CA THR A 128 -23.87 -8.54 -6.21
C THR A 128 -24.53 -7.54 -5.26
N LEU A 129 -23.93 -6.36 -5.10
CA LEU A 129 -24.64 -5.22 -4.56
C LEU A 129 -25.52 -4.67 -5.68
N THR A 130 -26.82 -4.94 -5.63
CA THR A 130 -27.78 -4.08 -6.32
C THR A 130 -27.67 -2.69 -5.71
N PRO A 131 -27.62 -1.60 -6.50
CA PRO A 131 -27.85 -0.28 -5.95
C PRO A 131 -29.18 -0.32 -5.21
N GLU A 132 -29.19 0.15 -3.97
CA GLU A 132 -30.42 0.68 -3.41
C GLU A 132 -30.78 1.87 -4.31
N LEU A 133 -31.71 1.63 -5.24
CA LEU A 133 -32.53 2.73 -5.75
C LEU A 133 -33.17 3.31 -4.50
N ALA A 134 -32.63 4.43 -4.03
CA ALA A 134 -33.27 5.23 -3.02
C ALA A 134 -34.65 5.57 -3.59
N GLU A 135 -35.69 4.93 -3.05
CA GLU A 135 -37.06 5.17 -3.48
C GLU A 135 -37.38 6.62 -3.16
N ALA A 136 -37.32 7.45 -4.21
CA ALA A 136 -37.80 8.82 -4.16
C ALA A 136 -39.34 8.78 -4.11
N VAL A 137 -39.85 8.61 -2.89
CA VAL A 137 -41.25 8.81 -2.49
C VAL A 137 -41.37 10.20 -1.88
#